data_AF-A0A150FSM7-F1
#
_entry.id   AF-A0A150FSM7-F1
#
_cell.length_a   1.000
_cell.length_b   1.000
_cell.length_c   1.000
_cell.angle_alpha   90.00
_cell.angle_beta   90.00
_cell.angle_gamma   90.00
#
_symmetry.space_group_name_H-M   'P 1'
#
loop_
_entity.id
_entity.type
_entity.pdbx_description
1 polymer ?
#
loop_
_entity_poly.entity_id
_entity_poly.type
_entity_poly.pdbx_seq_one_letter_code
_entity_poly.pdbx_strand_id
1 'polypeptide(L)'
;MYKKIAIGSAVIFLIVFIASFSITYINTKDDLVDHRFKPVVKNINLLQTLLNEEEIRLSDNRFENILLNEDVVSEFKEFVQNFKKVDERVNVRKVISGEGKNIQFITDYKHIKIQAQDQEEYYEIPSEYSKQIEELFEKGIFTSLDIIKNHRNLTKVLVEDEKTKKQQELSRSNLKEFSESINYRQTLKEHRIKNESKDNFYITVSLRNTDIYLQLIDKNTLGVFYKNYRTYYSVEETLYNYLSHIMRNTQYTPSENNQEQDYSWVEEIEVKDIVNNINSLVRGKDAKDLMEFLFNKNTTEGRLGEFEEKRYELTLKGNGKTQNITAYENHIQVNSKIYQVRSVDIIISAYANTP
;
A
#
# COMPACT_ATOMS: atom_id res chain seq x y z
N MET A 1 -46.90 11.07 43.20
CA MET A 1 -45.96 10.09 43.80
C MET A 1 -45.49 9.04 42.78
N TYR A 2 -46.39 8.43 42.00
CA TYR A 2 -46.07 7.42 40.98
C TYR A 2 -45.09 7.84 39.86
N LYS A 3 -45.14 9.09 39.37
CA LYS A 3 -44.19 9.57 38.33
C LYS A 3 -42.73 9.58 38.78
N LYS A 4 -42.44 9.90 40.05
CA LYS A 4 -41.06 9.93 40.57
C LYS A 4 -40.52 8.51 40.79
N ILE A 5 -41.39 7.57 41.15
CA ILE A 5 -41.06 6.15 41.32
C ILE A 5 -40.78 5.50 39.95
N ALA A 6 -41.57 5.82 38.92
CA ALA A 6 -41.34 5.33 37.55
C ALA A 6 -40.04 5.85 36.92
N ILE A 7 -39.70 7.12 37.15
CA ILE A 7 -38.43 7.69 36.68
C ILE A 7 -37.26 7.06 37.45
N GLY A 8 -37.41 6.85 38.77
CA GLY A 8 -36.41 6.15 39.58
C GLY A 8 -36.15 4.73 39.10
N SER A 9 -37.20 3.96 38.77
CA SER A 9 -37.02 2.59 38.27
C SER A 9 -36.39 2.56 36.88
N ALA A 10 -36.72 3.50 36.00
CA ALA A 10 -36.14 3.59 34.67
C ALA A 10 -34.63 3.90 34.71
N VAL A 11 -34.21 4.79 35.61
CA VAL A 11 -32.78 5.13 35.80
C VAL A 11 -32.00 3.95 36.36
N ILE A 12 -32.55 3.24 37.34
CA ILE A 12 -31.92 2.02 37.90
C ILE A 12 -31.81 0.95 36.82
N PHE A 13 -32.85 0.76 35.99
CA PHE A 13 -32.82 -0.20 34.90
C PHE A 13 -31.76 0.14 33.84
N LEU A 14 -31.58 1.43 33.52
CA LEU A 14 -30.54 1.90 32.60
C LEU A 14 -29.13 1.65 33.15
N ILE A 15 -28.90 1.90 34.45
CA ILE A 15 -27.61 1.65 35.09
C ILE A 15 -27.29 0.15 35.13
N VAL A 16 -28.27 -0.69 35.46
CA VAL A 16 -28.11 -2.15 35.44
C VAL A 16 -27.88 -2.63 34.01
N PHE A 17 -28.60 -2.11 33.02
CA PHE A 17 -28.39 -2.45 31.62
C PHE A 17 -26.99 -2.08 31.12
N ILE A 18 -26.50 -0.88 31.44
CA ILE A 18 -25.14 -0.45 31.07
C ILE A 18 -24.08 -1.30 31.79
N ALA A 19 -24.28 -1.64 33.07
CA ALA A 19 -23.37 -2.50 33.82
C ALA A 19 -23.36 -3.93 33.26
N SER A 20 -24.53 -4.51 32.96
CA SER A 20 -24.64 -5.83 32.33
C SER A 20 -24.04 -5.83 30.93
N PHE A 21 -24.29 -4.81 30.12
CA PHE A 21 -23.72 -4.69 28.78
C PHE A 21 -22.19 -4.50 28.83
N SER A 22 -21.67 -3.79 29.83
CA SER A 22 -20.22 -3.62 30.03
C SER A 22 -19.56 -4.92 30.50
N ILE A 23 -20.20 -5.70 31.38
CA ILE A 23 -19.71 -7.01 31.81
C ILE A 23 -19.77 -8.01 30.65
N THR A 24 -20.85 -8.01 29.86
CA THR A 24 -20.95 -8.86 28.67
C THR A 24 -19.95 -8.44 27.60
N TYR A 25 -19.70 -7.15 27.38
CA TYR A 25 -18.68 -6.64 26.43
C TYR A 25 -17.25 -6.95 26.85
N ILE A 26 -16.96 -6.94 28.16
CA ILE A 26 -15.66 -7.35 28.70
C ILE A 26 -15.49 -8.87 28.61
N ASN A 27 -16.54 -9.65 28.87
CA ASN A 27 -16.50 -11.12 28.78
C ASN A 27 -16.59 -11.67 27.33
N THR A 28 -17.04 -10.88 26.34
CA THR A 28 -17.04 -11.28 24.92
C THR A 28 -15.74 -10.98 24.18
N LYS A 29 -14.72 -10.43 24.86
CA LYS A 29 -13.35 -10.43 24.34
C LYS A 29 -12.59 -11.74 24.60
N ASP A 30 -13.07 -12.59 25.53
CA ASP A 30 -12.40 -13.84 25.90
C ASP A 30 -13.08 -15.12 25.36
N ASP A 31 -14.21 -15.02 24.64
CA ASP A 31 -14.92 -16.18 24.08
C ASP A 31 -15.19 -16.05 22.56
N LEU A 32 -14.12 -16.08 21.75
CA LEU A 32 -14.22 -16.48 20.34
C LEU A 32 -13.36 -17.73 20.11
N VAL A 33 -13.83 -18.86 20.64
CA VAL A 33 -13.40 -20.19 20.19
C VAL A 33 -14.62 -20.98 19.72
N ASP A 34 -14.59 -21.33 18.43
CA ASP A 34 -14.79 -22.69 17.91
C ASP A 34 -15.66 -22.72 16.65
N HIS A 35 -15.01 -22.84 15.49
CA HIS A 35 -15.55 -23.60 14.37
C HIS A 35 -14.53 -24.68 13.95
N ARG A 36 -14.57 -25.79 14.70
CA ARG A 36 -14.22 -27.17 14.33
C ARG A 36 -13.23 -27.34 13.18
N PHE A 37 -11.96 -27.46 13.54
CA PHE A 37 -11.03 -28.34 12.85
C PHE A 37 -10.60 -29.44 13.80
N LYS A 38 -10.79 -30.71 13.40
CA LYS A 38 -10.26 -31.87 14.13
C LYS A 38 -8.73 -31.74 14.18
N PRO A 39 -8.06 -31.87 15.34
CA PRO A 39 -6.63 -31.72 15.41
C PRO A 39 -5.98 -32.97 14.82
N VAL A 40 -5.31 -32.80 13.68
CA VAL A 40 -4.13 -33.61 13.40
C VAL A 40 -3.04 -32.98 14.26
N VAL A 41 -2.70 -33.61 15.38
CA VAL A 41 -1.57 -33.20 16.23
C VAL A 41 -0.30 -33.46 15.43
N LYS A 42 0.03 -32.51 14.56
CA LYS A 42 1.38 -32.37 14.03
C LYS A 42 2.12 -31.63 15.13
N ASN A 43 3.20 -32.23 15.62
CA ASN A 43 4.09 -31.56 16.57
C ASN A 43 4.77 -30.41 15.80
N ILE A 44 4.16 -29.22 15.83
CA ILE A 44 4.64 -28.05 15.09
C ILE A 44 5.68 -27.38 15.98
N ASN A 45 6.91 -27.26 15.48
CA ASN A 45 7.93 -26.45 16.14
C ASN A 45 7.58 -24.97 15.88
N LEU A 46 7.16 -24.24 16.92
CA LEU A 46 6.66 -22.88 16.77
C LEU A 46 7.78 -21.92 16.38
N LEU A 47 9.00 -22.14 16.88
CA LEU A 47 10.17 -21.36 16.45
C LEU A 47 10.41 -21.48 14.94
N GLN A 48 10.33 -22.70 14.40
CA GLN A 48 10.47 -22.92 12.96
C GLN A 48 9.32 -22.31 12.17
N THR A 49 8.10 -22.35 12.70
CA THR A 49 6.96 -21.66 12.09
C THR A 49 7.21 -20.14 12.05
N LEU A 50 7.69 -19.53 13.13
CA LEU A 50 8.07 -18.12 13.16
C LEU A 50 9.14 -17.77 12.13
N LEU A 51 10.18 -18.60 12.00
CA LEU A 51 11.26 -18.42 11.03
C LEU A 51 10.77 -18.49 9.57
N ASN A 52 9.66 -19.18 9.31
CA ASN A 52 9.08 -19.33 7.98
C ASN A 52 8.04 -18.26 7.64
N GLU A 53 7.64 -17.39 8.56
CA GLU A 53 6.65 -16.34 8.28
C GLU A 53 7.21 -15.29 7.32
N GLU A 54 6.57 -15.09 6.17
CA GLU A 54 6.99 -14.08 5.18
C GLU A 54 6.73 -12.66 5.68
N GLU A 55 5.58 -12.47 6.32
CA GLU A 55 5.14 -11.19 6.86
C GLU A 55 4.97 -11.29 8.38
N ILE A 56 5.43 -10.26 9.08
CA ILE A 56 5.21 -10.10 10.51
C ILE A 56 4.64 -8.71 10.74
N ARG A 57 3.55 -8.63 11.49
CA ARG A 57 2.95 -7.39 11.95
C ARG A 57 3.25 -7.20 13.43
N LEU A 58 3.69 -6.01 13.83
CA LEU A 58 3.93 -5.68 15.23
C LEU A 58 2.87 -4.73 15.78
N SER A 59 2.62 -4.88 17.08
CA SER A 59 1.84 -3.95 17.87
C SER A 59 2.59 -3.62 19.16
N ASP A 60 2.55 -2.36 19.55
CA ASP A 60 3.00 -1.85 20.83
C ASP A 60 1.88 -1.06 21.52
N ASN A 61 2.20 -0.30 22.56
CA ASN A 61 1.22 0.53 23.26
C ASN A 61 0.77 1.79 22.48
N ARG A 62 1.38 2.09 21.33
CA ARG A 62 1.14 3.28 20.50
C ARG A 62 0.44 2.94 19.18
N PHE A 63 0.81 1.82 18.56
CA PHE A 63 0.37 1.39 17.24
C PHE A 63 0.01 -0.08 17.23
N GLU A 64 -1.01 -0.42 16.45
CA GLU A 64 -1.48 -1.79 16.27
C GLU A 64 -1.28 -2.23 14.84
N ASN A 65 -0.90 -3.50 14.68
CA ASN A 65 -0.89 -4.24 13.42
C ASN A 65 -0.01 -3.65 12.30
N ILE A 66 1.15 -3.10 12.66
CA ILE A 66 2.10 -2.48 11.73
C ILE A 66 2.91 -3.54 10.99
N LEU A 67 2.76 -3.65 9.67
CA LEU A 67 3.56 -4.55 8.85
C LEU A 67 5.04 -4.14 8.87
N LEU A 68 5.90 -5.09 9.20
CA LEU A 68 7.34 -4.91 9.14
C LEU A 68 7.87 -5.03 7.71
N ASN A 69 8.93 -4.28 7.43
CA ASN A 69 9.66 -4.41 6.17
C ASN A 69 10.41 -5.75 6.12
N GLU A 70 10.59 -6.30 4.92
CA GLU A 70 11.27 -7.58 4.68
C GLU A 70 12.66 -7.65 5.32
N ASP A 71 13.45 -6.57 5.23
CA ASP A 71 14.78 -6.50 5.84
C ASP A 71 14.71 -6.62 7.38
N VAL A 72 13.70 -6.01 8.00
CA VAL A 72 13.49 -6.06 9.46
C VAL A 72 13.03 -7.45 9.88
N VAL A 73 12.14 -8.07 9.11
CA VAL A 73 11.70 -9.45 9.33
C VAL A 73 12.88 -10.41 9.23
N SER A 74 13.73 -10.23 8.22
CA SER A 74 14.90 -11.07 7.99
C SER A 74 15.91 -10.95 9.14
N GLU A 75 16.24 -9.73 9.56
CA GLU A 75 17.15 -9.48 10.68
C GLU A 75 16.58 -10.04 12.00
N PHE A 76 15.26 -9.91 12.23
CA PHE A 76 14.62 -10.50 13.40
C PHE A 76 14.77 -12.03 13.41
N LYS A 77 14.56 -12.69 12.26
CA LYS A 77 14.73 -14.15 12.14
C LYS A 77 16.15 -14.60 12.43
N GLU A 78 17.17 -13.82 12.10
CA GLU A 78 18.56 -14.12 12.47
C GLU A 78 18.76 -14.15 13.99
N PHE A 79 18.13 -13.22 14.73
CA PHE A 79 18.14 -13.26 16.19
C PHE A 79 17.41 -14.50 16.74
N VAL A 80 16.23 -14.81 16.18
CA VAL A 80 15.37 -15.92 16.61
C VAL A 80 16.10 -17.27 16.58
N GLN A 81 17.02 -17.48 15.63
CA GLN A 81 17.81 -18.72 15.53
C GLN A 81 18.67 -19.00 16.77
N ASN A 82 19.00 -17.97 17.55
CA ASN A 82 19.87 -18.07 18.73
C ASN A 82 19.08 -18.16 20.04
N PHE A 83 17.75 -18.15 19.98
CA PHE A 83 16.90 -18.20 21.16
C PHE A 83 16.93 -19.60 21.78
N LYS A 84 16.94 -19.66 23.12
CA LYS A 84 17.00 -20.92 23.86
C LYS A 84 15.64 -21.25 24.44
N LYS A 85 15.12 -22.44 24.15
CA LYS A 85 13.83 -22.88 24.71
C LYS A 85 13.95 -22.97 26.24
N VAL A 86 12.95 -22.45 26.94
CA VAL A 86 12.84 -22.47 28.41
C VAL A 86 11.50 -23.08 28.87
N ASP A 87 11.37 -23.29 30.18
CA ASP A 87 10.15 -23.83 30.81
C ASP A 87 8.97 -22.84 30.66
N GLU A 88 7.75 -23.39 30.54
CA GLU A 88 6.48 -22.69 30.38
C GLU A 88 6.12 -21.77 31.57
N ARG A 89 6.82 -21.89 32.70
CA ARG A 89 6.61 -21.05 33.90
C ARG A 89 7.16 -19.62 33.78
N VAL A 90 7.81 -19.26 32.69
CA VAL A 90 8.35 -17.91 32.48
C VAL A 90 7.23 -16.92 32.18
N ASN A 91 7.07 -15.92 33.05
CA ASN A 91 6.12 -14.84 32.83
C ASN A 91 6.69 -13.81 31.84
N VAL A 92 6.15 -13.78 30.63
CA VAL A 92 6.52 -12.82 29.58
C VAL A 92 5.54 -11.64 29.60
N ARG A 93 6.04 -10.45 29.92
CA ARG A 93 5.22 -9.23 29.82
C ARG A 93 5.05 -8.84 28.36
N LYS A 94 3.82 -8.51 27.94
CA LYS A 94 3.54 -8.02 26.58
C LYS A 94 4.01 -6.56 26.44
N VAL A 95 5.29 -6.36 26.08
CA VAL A 95 5.80 -5.04 25.65
C VAL A 95 5.54 -4.86 24.17
N ILE A 96 5.85 -5.89 23.38
CA ILE A 96 5.52 -6.01 21.96
C ILE A 96 4.70 -7.28 21.76
N SER A 97 3.73 -7.23 20.86
CA SER A 97 3.16 -8.41 20.24
C SER A 97 3.45 -8.43 18.75
N GLY A 98 3.75 -9.61 18.22
CA GLY A 98 3.85 -9.86 16.79
C GLY A 98 2.85 -10.89 16.32
N GLU A 99 2.44 -10.77 15.06
CA GLU A 99 1.52 -11.67 14.39
C GLU A 99 2.02 -11.95 12.97
N GLY A 100 2.23 -13.23 12.68
CA GLY A 100 2.38 -13.76 11.32
C GLY A 100 1.09 -14.47 10.90
N LYS A 101 1.12 -15.14 9.74
CA LYS A 101 -0.07 -15.78 9.18
C LYS A 101 -0.62 -16.89 10.07
N ASN A 102 0.24 -17.69 10.68
CA ASN A 102 -0.18 -18.87 11.47
C ASN A 102 0.37 -18.84 12.90
N ILE A 103 0.92 -17.72 13.34
CA ILE A 103 1.65 -17.64 14.58
C ILE A 103 1.56 -16.25 15.19
N GLN A 104 1.56 -16.19 16.51
CA GLN A 104 1.64 -14.96 17.26
C GLN A 104 2.76 -15.07 18.27
N PHE A 105 3.29 -13.93 18.71
CA PHE A 105 4.24 -13.90 19.80
C PHE A 105 4.07 -12.64 20.65
N ILE A 106 4.53 -12.71 21.89
CA ILE A 106 4.74 -11.56 22.76
C ILE A 106 6.16 -11.58 23.32
N THR A 107 6.72 -10.41 23.57
CA THR A 107 8.06 -10.30 24.15
C THR A 107 8.20 -9.11 25.08
N ASP A 108 9.08 -9.24 26.07
CA ASP A 108 9.61 -8.19 26.93
C ASP A 108 11.10 -7.91 26.66
N TYR A 109 11.60 -8.34 25.50
CA TYR A 109 13.00 -8.31 25.04
C TYR A 109 13.98 -9.20 25.83
N LYS A 110 13.52 -9.88 26.87
CA LYS A 110 14.31 -10.89 27.61
C LYS A 110 13.82 -12.29 27.31
N HIS A 111 12.52 -12.42 27.12
CA HIS A 111 11.87 -13.65 26.74
C HIS A 111 10.88 -13.39 25.61
N ILE A 112 10.61 -14.42 24.84
CA ILE A 112 9.55 -14.43 23.85
C ILE A 112 8.66 -15.65 24.10
N LYS A 113 7.36 -15.40 24.15
CA LYS A 113 6.33 -16.44 24.14
C LYS A 113 5.78 -16.48 22.73
N ILE A 114 5.89 -17.64 22.08
CA ILE A 114 5.35 -17.90 20.75
C ILE A 114 4.13 -18.80 20.92
N GLN A 115 3.04 -18.48 20.22
CA GLN A 115 1.79 -19.21 20.30
C GLN A 115 1.22 -19.49 18.91
N ALA A 116 0.70 -20.69 18.71
CA ALA A 116 -0.11 -21.05 17.56
C ALA A 116 -1.16 -22.08 17.98
N GLN A 117 -2.43 -21.82 17.67
CA GLN A 117 -3.55 -22.65 18.10
C GLN A 117 -3.52 -22.85 19.64
N ASP A 118 -3.47 -24.10 20.10
CA ASP A 118 -3.43 -24.46 21.54
C ASP A 118 -2.00 -24.75 22.03
N GLN A 119 -0.96 -24.38 21.27
CA GLN A 119 0.43 -24.59 21.64
C GLN A 119 1.13 -23.28 21.98
N GLU A 120 1.93 -23.32 23.05
CA GLU A 120 2.77 -22.21 23.49
C GLU A 120 4.21 -22.70 23.70
N GLU A 121 5.19 -21.93 23.22
CA GLU A 121 6.60 -22.19 23.45
C GLU A 121 7.29 -20.91 23.95
N TYR A 122 8.17 -21.08 24.93
CA TYR A 122 8.85 -19.98 25.61
C TYR A 122 10.34 -20.05 25.30
N TYR A 123 10.93 -18.90 24.99
CA TYR A 123 12.36 -18.82 24.71
C TYR A 123 13.01 -17.65 25.45
N GLU A 124 14.23 -17.88 25.91
CA GLU A 124 15.14 -16.86 26.41
C GLU A 124 15.86 -16.19 25.24
N ILE A 125 15.86 -14.86 25.26
CA ILE A 125 16.60 -14.01 24.35
C ILE A 125 17.97 -13.75 24.98
N PRO A 126 19.08 -14.10 24.31
CA PRO A 126 20.41 -13.76 24.79
C PRO A 126 20.52 -12.26 25.12
N SER A 127 21.09 -11.94 26.28
CA SER A 127 21.12 -10.58 26.82
C SER A 127 21.79 -9.56 25.89
N GLU A 128 22.75 -10.01 25.08
CA GLU A 128 23.45 -9.24 24.06
C GLU A 128 22.54 -8.80 22.90
N TYR A 129 21.41 -9.49 22.68
CA TYR A 129 20.45 -9.20 21.62
C TYR A 129 19.25 -8.39 22.08
N SER A 130 18.95 -8.34 23.40
CA SER A 130 17.78 -7.64 23.93
C SER A 130 17.66 -6.20 23.41
N LYS A 131 18.75 -5.42 23.48
CA LYS A 131 18.76 -4.03 23.00
C LYS A 131 18.67 -3.93 21.48
N GLN A 132 19.31 -4.85 20.77
CA GLN A 132 19.31 -4.87 19.30
C GLN A 132 17.91 -5.18 18.75
N ILE A 133 17.19 -6.12 19.36
CA ILE A 133 15.81 -6.44 19.01
C ILE A 133 14.87 -5.28 19.34
N GLU A 134 15.05 -4.60 20.48
CA GLU A 134 14.28 -3.39 20.82
C GLU A 134 14.46 -2.30 19.76
N GLU A 135 15.71 -1.99 19.39
CA GLU A 135 16.04 -1.02 18.34
C GLU A 135 15.52 -1.45 16.96
N LEU A 136 15.59 -2.74 16.64
CA LEU A 136 15.08 -3.31 15.39
C LEU A 136 13.56 -3.17 15.28
N PHE A 137 12.83 -3.45 16.36
CA PHE A 137 11.38 -3.29 16.40
C PHE A 137 10.97 -1.82 16.38
N GLU A 138 11.71 -0.94 17.08
CA GLU A 138 11.47 0.51 17.00
C GLU A 138 11.67 1.01 15.56
N LYS A 139 12.77 0.63 14.90
CA LYS A 139 13.02 0.90 13.47
C LYS A 139 11.89 0.37 12.61
N GLY A 140 11.49 -0.89 12.81
CA GLY A 140 10.46 -1.57 12.04
C GLY A 140 9.11 -0.88 12.10
N ILE A 141 8.69 -0.48 13.30
CA ILE A 141 7.44 0.26 13.52
C ILE A 141 7.54 1.65 12.86
N PHE A 142 8.50 2.47 13.29
CA PHE A 142 8.51 3.90 12.93
C PHE A 142 8.97 4.23 11.52
N THR A 143 9.62 3.29 10.82
CA THR A 143 9.97 3.49 9.41
C THR A 143 8.99 2.79 8.45
N SER A 144 8.02 2.02 8.96
CA SER A 144 7.03 1.34 8.13
C SER A 144 6.07 2.30 7.43
N LEU A 145 5.78 2.03 6.15
CA LEU A 145 4.75 2.74 5.41
C LEU A 145 3.36 2.54 6.00
N ASP A 146 3.07 1.45 6.71
CA ASP A 146 1.75 1.20 7.31
C ASP A 146 1.35 2.32 8.28
N ILE A 147 2.31 2.89 9.02
CA ILE A 147 2.04 4.02 9.93
C ILE A 147 1.58 5.26 9.17
N ILE A 148 2.19 5.52 8.00
CA ILE A 148 1.96 6.72 7.20
C ILE A 148 0.70 6.55 6.33
N LYS A 149 0.44 5.33 5.84
CA LYS A 149 -0.73 5.00 5.02
C LYS A 149 -2.04 4.98 5.82
N ASN A 150 -1.98 4.79 7.14
CA ASN A 150 -3.14 4.96 7.99
C ASN A 150 -3.34 6.44 8.35
N HIS A 151 -4.09 7.17 7.50
CA HIS A 151 -4.36 8.62 7.68
C HIS A 151 -4.94 8.98 9.06
N ARG A 152 -5.56 8.03 9.79
CA ARG A 152 -6.11 8.27 11.13
C ARG A 152 -5.04 8.47 12.20
N ASN A 153 -3.82 7.99 11.94
CA ASN A 153 -2.68 8.20 12.81
C ASN A 153 -2.08 9.61 12.65
N LEU A 154 -2.35 10.25 11.51
CA LEU A 154 -1.77 11.53 11.13
C LEU A 154 -2.52 12.68 11.80
N THR A 155 -1.78 13.55 12.47
CA THR A 155 -2.32 14.78 13.08
C THR A 155 -2.06 16.00 12.21
N LYS A 156 -0.88 16.04 11.58
CA LYS A 156 -0.43 17.12 10.70
C LYS A 156 0.57 16.58 9.69
N VAL A 157 0.52 17.09 8.47
CA VAL A 157 1.50 16.82 7.42
C VAL A 157 1.97 18.14 6.83
N LEU A 158 3.27 18.35 6.86
CA LEU A 158 3.93 19.57 6.40
C LEU A 158 4.85 19.22 5.25
N VAL A 159 4.61 19.79 4.08
CA VAL A 159 5.39 19.54 2.87
C VAL A 159 6.25 20.76 2.56
N GLU A 160 7.53 20.54 2.31
CA GLU A 160 8.47 21.50 1.75
C GLU A 160 8.92 21.01 0.37
N ASP A 161 8.77 21.88 -0.62
CA ASP A 161 9.26 21.65 -1.97
C ASP A 161 10.69 22.20 -2.09
N GLU A 162 11.68 21.31 -2.30
CA GLU A 162 13.09 21.70 -2.38
C GLU A 162 13.37 22.69 -3.51
N LYS A 163 12.62 22.58 -4.62
CA LYS A 163 12.81 23.40 -5.80
C LYS A 163 12.35 24.84 -5.59
N THR A 164 11.19 25.01 -4.95
CA THR A 164 10.57 26.33 -4.76
C THR A 164 10.81 26.90 -3.36
N LYS A 165 11.32 26.09 -2.42
CA LYS A 165 11.43 26.38 -0.99
C LYS A 165 10.09 26.75 -0.34
N LYS A 166 8.98 26.45 -1.01
CA LYS A 166 7.63 26.67 -0.48
C LYS A 166 7.33 25.58 0.53
N GLN A 167 6.75 26.00 1.64
CA GLN A 167 6.26 25.12 2.68
C GLN A 167 4.73 25.23 2.78
N GLN A 168 4.03 24.11 2.90
CA GLN A 168 2.59 24.07 3.02
C GLN A 168 2.16 22.94 3.96
N GLU A 169 1.32 23.29 4.92
CA GLU A 169 0.61 22.29 5.71
C GLU A 169 -0.59 21.77 4.91
N LEU A 170 -0.73 20.44 4.85
CA LEU A 170 -1.88 19.82 4.22
C LEU A 170 -3.12 20.04 5.07
N SER A 171 -4.22 20.42 4.42
CA SER A 171 -5.51 20.48 5.10
C SER A 171 -5.92 19.09 5.58
N ARG A 172 -6.74 19.05 6.63
CA ARG A 172 -7.21 17.79 7.21
C ARG A 172 -7.95 16.90 6.20
N SER A 173 -8.65 17.48 5.23
CA SER A 173 -9.32 16.76 4.14
C SER A 173 -8.34 16.04 3.21
N ASN A 174 -7.12 16.57 3.09
CA ASN A 174 -6.11 16.10 2.14
C ASN A 174 -5.21 15.01 2.74
N LEU A 175 -5.27 14.76 4.05
CA LEU A 175 -4.47 13.74 4.72
C LEU A 175 -4.77 12.33 4.20
N LYS A 176 -6.04 12.05 3.89
CA LYS A 176 -6.45 10.76 3.32
C LYS A 176 -5.82 10.55 1.93
N GLU A 177 -5.96 11.54 1.05
CA GLU A 177 -5.41 11.49 -0.31
C GLU A 177 -3.88 11.41 -0.30
N PHE A 178 -3.22 12.14 0.61
CA PHE A 178 -1.79 12.02 0.83
C PHE A 178 -1.38 10.58 1.17
N SER A 179 -2.02 9.96 2.17
CA SER A 179 -1.75 8.57 2.54
C SER A 179 -2.03 7.58 1.39
N GLU A 180 -3.10 7.80 0.63
CA GLU A 180 -3.49 6.95 -0.51
C GLU A 180 -2.55 7.12 -1.71
N SER A 181 -1.90 8.28 -1.86
CA SER A 181 -0.90 8.51 -2.91
C SER A 181 0.40 7.72 -2.70
N ILE A 182 0.62 7.13 -1.52
CA ILE A 182 1.82 6.35 -1.20
C ILE A 182 1.60 4.88 -1.62
N ASN A 183 1.87 4.62 -2.89
CA ASN A 183 1.77 3.27 -3.47
C ASN A 183 3.13 2.56 -3.41
N TYR A 184 3.28 1.64 -2.46
CA TYR A 184 4.47 0.82 -2.27
C TYR A 184 4.71 -0.14 -3.45
N ARG A 185 5.96 -0.28 -3.87
CA ARG A 185 6.42 -1.32 -4.80
C ARG A 185 7.34 -2.33 -4.12
N GLN A 186 8.42 -1.83 -3.53
CA GLN A 186 9.44 -2.66 -2.87
C GLN A 186 10.28 -1.84 -1.89
N THR A 187 10.89 -2.52 -0.94
CA THR A 187 11.92 -1.92 -0.06
C THR A 187 13.26 -1.86 -0.83
N LEU A 188 14.02 -0.79 -0.63
CA LEU A 188 15.29 -0.53 -1.31
C LEU A 188 16.47 -0.60 -0.34
N LYS A 189 17.56 -1.21 -0.80
CA LYS A 189 18.85 -1.16 -0.10
C LYS A 189 19.52 0.19 -0.35
N GLU A 190 20.09 0.77 0.71
CA GLU A 190 20.62 2.15 0.72
C GLU A 190 21.63 2.44 -0.39
N HIS A 191 22.52 1.50 -0.71
CA HIS A 191 23.53 1.66 -1.77
C HIS A 191 22.96 1.79 -3.19
N ARG A 192 21.65 1.56 -3.39
CA ARG A 192 20.96 1.70 -4.69
C ARG A 192 20.37 3.09 -4.90
N ILE A 193 20.42 3.96 -3.88
CA ILE A 193 19.87 5.31 -3.94
C ILE A 193 20.83 6.17 -4.76
N LYS A 194 20.35 6.70 -5.87
CA LYS A 194 21.11 7.63 -6.72
C LYS A 194 21.12 9.03 -6.09
N ASN A 195 22.07 9.86 -6.53
CA ASN A 195 22.25 11.22 -6.04
C ASN A 195 20.93 12.01 -6.01
N GLU A 196 20.74 12.76 -4.92
CA GLU A 196 19.57 13.60 -4.68
C GLU A 196 19.27 14.51 -5.87
N SER A 197 18.02 14.46 -6.36
CA SER A 197 17.54 15.40 -7.36
C SER A 197 17.29 16.78 -6.72
N LYS A 198 17.30 17.85 -7.53
CA LYS A 198 16.79 19.17 -7.09
C LYS A 198 15.25 19.23 -7.07
N ASP A 199 14.60 18.13 -7.44
CA ASP A 199 13.17 18.00 -7.61
C ASP A 199 12.53 17.15 -6.48
N ASN A 200 12.95 17.45 -5.25
CA ASN A 200 12.63 16.65 -4.07
C ASN A 200 11.55 17.32 -3.22
N PHE A 201 10.87 16.50 -2.41
CA PHE A 201 9.99 16.99 -1.36
C PHE A 201 10.45 16.48 0.00
N TYR A 202 10.49 17.37 0.98
CA TYR A 202 10.65 17.01 2.39
C TYR A 202 9.29 17.06 3.06
N ILE A 203 8.97 16.04 3.84
CA ILE A 203 7.64 15.88 4.40
C ILE A 203 7.80 15.57 5.88
N THR A 204 7.25 16.40 6.75
CA THR A 204 7.14 16.10 8.17
C THR A 204 5.74 15.58 8.45
N VAL A 205 5.65 14.34 8.94
CA VAL A 205 4.42 13.67 9.31
C VAL A 205 4.34 13.60 10.83
N SER A 206 3.47 14.42 11.41
CA SER A 206 3.24 14.45 12.85
C SER A 206 2.18 13.44 13.26
N LEU A 207 2.55 12.56 14.18
CA LEU A 207 1.69 11.63 14.89
C LEU A 207 1.36 12.20 16.27
N ARG A 208 0.52 11.53 17.05
CA ARG A 208 0.11 12.02 18.38
C ARG A 208 1.28 12.34 19.32
N ASN A 209 2.35 11.55 19.27
CA ASN A 209 3.45 11.61 20.24
C ASN A 209 4.85 11.71 19.60
N THR A 210 4.94 11.84 18.27
CA THR A 210 6.22 11.86 17.56
C THR A 210 6.05 12.39 16.15
N ASP A 211 7.15 12.82 15.55
CA ASP A 211 7.25 13.14 14.13
C ASP A 211 8.04 12.06 13.38
N ILE A 212 7.64 11.80 12.14
CA ILE A 212 8.36 10.99 11.14
C ILE A 212 8.71 11.93 9.98
N TYR A 213 9.92 11.83 9.47
CA TYR A 213 10.38 12.61 8.33
C TYR A 213 10.41 11.74 7.08
N LEU A 214 9.85 12.23 5.99
CA LEU A 214 9.93 11.60 4.69
C LEU A 214 10.70 12.50 3.73
N GLN A 215 11.45 11.87 2.83
CA GLN A 215 12.11 12.54 1.72
C GLN A 215 11.76 11.81 0.44
N LEU A 216 11.10 12.51 -0.48
CA LEU A 216 10.94 12.04 -1.84
C LEU A 216 12.19 12.44 -2.63
N ILE A 217 13.14 11.51 -2.75
CA ILE A 217 14.52 11.72 -3.26
C ILE A 217 14.55 11.89 -4.78
N ASP A 218 13.58 11.27 -5.44
CA ASP A 218 13.22 11.44 -6.84
C ASP A 218 11.72 11.11 -6.97
N LYS A 219 11.21 10.96 -8.20
CA LYS A 219 9.78 10.74 -8.43
C LYS A 219 9.22 9.44 -7.82
N ASN A 220 10.06 8.46 -7.51
CA ASN A 220 9.61 7.12 -7.11
C ASN A 220 10.41 6.52 -5.95
N THR A 221 11.31 7.28 -5.32
CA THR A 221 12.13 6.84 -4.19
C THR A 221 11.78 7.65 -2.95
N LEU A 222 11.17 6.98 -1.97
CA LEU A 222 10.75 7.56 -0.69
C LEU A 222 11.65 7.06 0.43
N GLY A 223 12.39 7.96 1.07
CA GLY A 223 13.06 7.71 2.34
C GLY A 223 12.13 8.01 3.51
N VAL A 224 12.10 7.13 4.51
CA VAL A 224 11.39 7.30 5.77
C VAL A 224 12.40 7.29 6.91
N PHE A 225 12.38 8.35 7.70
CA PHE A 225 13.37 8.63 8.73
C PHE A 225 12.71 8.89 10.08
N TYR A 226 13.26 8.28 11.12
CA TYR A 226 12.87 8.52 12.50
C TYR A 226 14.10 8.36 13.40
N LYS A 227 14.47 9.42 14.14
CA LYS A 227 15.75 9.51 14.86
C LYS A 227 16.93 9.19 13.92
N ASN A 228 17.70 8.15 14.22
CA ASN A 228 18.81 7.62 13.43
C ASN A 228 18.39 6.46 12.51
N TYR A 229 17.13 6.04 12.54
CA TYR A 229 16.61 4.97 11.70
C TYR A 229 16.20 5.51 10.33
N ARG A 230 16.50 4.73 9.30
CA ARG A 230 16.16 5.01 7.91
C ARG A 230 15.75 3.75 7.18
N THR A 231 14.68 3.84 6.42
CA THR A 231 14.25 2.82 5.45
C THR A 231 13.88 3.51 4.15
N TYR A 232 14.22 2.89 3.02
CA TYR A 232 13.95 3.44 1.70
C TYR A 232 13.00 2.54 0.94
N TYR A 233 12.11 3.15 0.18
CA TYR A 233 11.05 2.48 -0.56
C TYR A 233 11.06 2.95 -2.00
N SER A 234 10.86 2.01 -2.91
CA SER A 234 10.34 2.35 -4.24
C SER A 234 8.83 2.45 -4.13
N VAL A 235 8.29 3.59 -4.55
CA VAL A 235 6.86 3.88 -4.61
C VAL A 235 6.47 4.24 -6.05
N GLU A 236 5.18 4.32 -6.35
CA GLU A 236 4.73 4.88 -7.63
C GLU A 236 4.88 6.41 -7.66
N GLU A 237 4.84 7.00 -8.86
CA GLU A 237 4.95 8.46 -9.03
C GLU A 237 3.70 9.21 -8.56
N THR A 238 2.66 8.51 -8.08
CA THR A 238 1.41 9.10 -7.59
C THR A 238 1.64 10.09 -6.46
N LEU A 239 2.50 9.77 -5.49
CA LEU A 239 2.91 10.70 -4.43
C LEU A 239 3.60 11.94 -5.02
N TYR A 240 4.55 11.76 -5.92
CA TYR A 240 5.25 12.89 -6.57
C TYR A 240 4.28 13.81 -7.32
N ASN A 241 3.34 13.22 -8.07
CA ASN A 241 2.34 13.95 -8.83
C ASN A 241 1.38 14.71 -7.91
N TYR A 242 0.92 14.07 -6.83
CA TYR A 242 0.10 14.68 -5.80
C TYR A 242 0.79 15.89 -5.15
N LEU A 243 2.04 15.71 -4.69
CA LEU A 243 2.79 16.79 -4.05
C LEU A 243 3.10 17.93 -5.04
N SER A 244 3.45 17.60 -6.28
CA SER A 244 3.66 18.60 -7.33
C SER A 244 2.40 19.43 -7.58
N HIS A 245 1.23 18.80 -7.59
CA HIS A 245 -0.03 19.51 -7.76
C HIS A 245 -0.26 20.54 -6.67
N ILE A 246 -0.29 20.08 -5.42
CA ILE A 246 -0.70 20.90 -4.28
C ILE A 246 0.33 21.98 -3.98
N MET A 247 1.62 21.74 -4.28
CA MET A 247 2.69 22.67 -3.99
C MET A 247 2.90 23.67 -5.11
N ARG A 248 2.84 23.22 -6.37
CA ARG A 248 3.28 23.98 -7.56
C ARG A 248 2.14 24.31 -8.53
N ASN A 249 0.89 23.93 -8.23
CA ASN A 249 -0.27 24.06 -9.11
C ASN A 249 -0.04 23.43 -10.50
N THR A 250 0.77 22.37 -10.58
CA THR A 250 0.88 21.57 -11.81
C THR A 250 -0.45 20.87 -12.05
N GLN A 251 -0.85 20.65 -13.32
CA GLN A 251 -2.05 19.84 -13.59
C GLN A 251 -1.91 18.46 -12.92
N TYR A 252 -2.84 18.17 -12.02
CA TYR A 252 -2.98 16.87 -11.37
C TYR A 252 -4.06 16.12 -12.07
N THR A 253 -3.64 15.01 -12.63
CA THR A 253 -4.54 13.91 -12.88
C THR A 253 -4.39 13.03 -11.64
N PRO A 254 -5.36 12.99 -10.72
CA PRO A 254 -5.40 11.93 -9.74
C PRO A 254 -5.28 10.62 -10.53
N SER A 255 -4.57 9.64 -9.99
CA SER A 255 -4.74 8.26 -10.43
C SER A 255 -6.17 7.85 -10.07
N GLU A 256 -7.13 8.27 -10.88
CA GLU A 256 -8.38 7.56 -11.03
C GLU A 256 -7.97 6.13 -11.36
N ASN A 257 -8.39 5.21 -10.49
CA ASN A 257 -8.46 3.78 -10.81
C ASN A 257 -8.66 3.63 -12.31
N ASN A 258 -7.77 2.92 -12.99
CA ASN A 258 -7.87 2.57 -14.40
C ASN A 258 -9.36 2.43 -14.78
N GLN A 259 -9.95 3.50 -15.34
CA GLN A 259 -11.21 3.38 -16.03
C GLN A 259 -10.81 2.64 -17.29
N GLU A 260 -10.89 1.32 -17.19
CA GLU A 260 -10.85 0.40 -18.31
C GLU A 260 -11.79 1.01 -19.36
N GLN A 261 -11.20 1.56 -20.43
CA GLN A 261 -12.02 2.14 -21.48
C GLN A 261 -12.80 0.99 -22.10
N ASP A 262 -14.09 0.94 -21.81
CA ASP A 262 -14.96 -0.12 -22.28
C ASP A 262 -15.18 0.04 -23.79
N TYR A 263 -14.40 -0.73 -24.56
CA TYR A 263 -14.50 -0.86 -26.00
C TYR A 263 -15.29 -2.09 -26.44
N SER A 264 -16.04 -2.74 -25.53
CA SER A 264 -16.86 -3.92 -25.86
C SER A 264 -17.93 -3.64 -26.92
N TRP A 265 -18.26 -2.37 -27.15
CA TRP A 265 -19.21 -1.90 -28.17
C TRP A 265 -18.63 -1.81 -29.58
N VAL A 266 -17.30 -1.91 -29.76
CA VAL A 266 -16.65 -1.77 -31.07
C VAL A 266 -16.86 -3.04 -31.90
N GLU A 267 -17.34 -2.86 -33.13
CA GLU A 267 -17.62 -3.93 -34.09
C GLU A 267 -16.78 -3.78 -35.37
N GLU A 268 -16.47 -2.54 -35.75
CA GLU A 268 -15.68 -2.21 -36.93
C GLU A 268 -14.68 -1.09 -36.63
N ILE A 269 -13.50 -1.16 -37.24
CA ILE A 269 -12.44 -0.14 -37.15
C ILE A 269 -11.96 0.18 -38.56
N GLU A 270 -12.20 1.41 -39.01
CA GLU A 270 -11.57 1.94 -40.21
C GLU A 270 -10.19 2.46 -39.83
N VAL A 271 -9.15 1.89 -40.43
CA VAL A 271 -7.74 2.25 -40.19
C VAL A 271 -7.21 3.00 -41.40
N LYS A 272 -6.72 4.21 -41.18
CA LYS A 272 -6.06 5.02 -42.19
C LYS A 272 -4.58 5.20 -41.82
N ASP A 273 -3.70 4.52 -42.56
CA ASP A 273 -2.25 4.72 -42.49
C ASP A 273 -1.91 6.01 -43.25
N ILE A 274 -1.50 7.04 -42.51
CA ILE A 274 -1.27 8.38 -43.05
C ILE A 274 -0.01 8.40 -43.92
N VAL A 275 1.01 7.63 -43.54
CA VAL A 275 2.32 7.68 -44.18
C VAL A 275 2.31 6.85 -45.46
N ASN A 276 1.68 5.68 -45.44
CA ASN A 276 1.58 4.81 -46.62
C ASN A 276 0.35 5.11 -47.48
N ASN A 277 -0.57 5.97 -47.02
CA ASN A 277 -1.83 6.31 -47.68
C ASN A 277 -2.70 5.07 -47.98
N ILE A 278 -2.78 4.16 -47.02
CA ILE A 278 -3.56 2.92 -47.09
C ILE A 278 -4.78 3.04 -46.18
N ASN A 279 -5.94 2.64 -46.66
CA ASN A 279 -7.14 2.49 -45.84
C ASN A 279 -7.51 1.01 -45.75
N SER A 280 -7.76 0.52 -44.55
CA SER A 280 -8.23 -0.83 -44.31
C SER A 280 -9.37 -0.85 -43.29
N LEU A 281 -10.06 -1.98 -43.25
CA LEU A 281 -11.25 -2.17 -42.43
C LEU A 281 -11.10 -3.46 -41.63
N VAL A 282 -11.05 -3.33 -40.31
CA VAL A 282 -10.97 -4.45 -39.36
C VAL A 282 -12.36 -4.66 -38.76
N ARG A 283 -12.84 -5.91 -38.68
CA ARG A 283 -14.21 -6.23 -38.25
C ARG A 283 -14.29 -7.37 -37.25
N GLY A 284 -15.37 -7.40 -36.49
CA GLY A 284 -15.74 -8.56 -35.68
C GLY A 284 -14.73 -8.84 -34.56
N LYS A 285 -14.21 -10.06 -34.50
CA LYS A 285 -13.26 -10.47 -33.45
C LYS A 285 -11.95 -9.67 -33.54
N ASP A 286 -11.43 -9.48 -34.75
CA ASP A 286 -10.15 -8.79 -34.96
C ASP A 286 -10.19 -7.32 -34.52
N ALA A 287 -11.37 -6.69 -34.66
CA ALA A 287 -11.59 -5.33 -34.16
C ALA A 287 -11.54 -5.28 -32.62
N LYS A 288 -12.09 -6.28 -31.95
CA LYS A 288 -12.08 -6.38 -30.47
C LYS A 288 -10.68 -6.68 -29.96
N ASP A 289 -9.99 -7.64 -30.57
CA ASP A 289 -8.64 -8.02 -30.20
C ASP A 289 -7.70 -6.81 -30.38
N LEU A 290 -7.82 -6.06 -31.49
CA LEU A 290 -7.04 -4.83 -31.71
C LEU A 290 -7.25 -3.81 -30.57
N MET A 291 -8.49 -3.58 -30.13
CA MET A 291 -8.76 -2.66 -29.03
C MET A 291 -8.22 -3.15 -27.68
N GLU A 292 -8.30 -4.46 -27.42
CA GLU A 292 -7.72 -5.05 -26.21
C GLU A 292 -6.19 -4.89 -26.20
N PHE A 293 -5.52 -5.08 -27.33
CA PHE A 293 -4.07 -4.88 -27.42
C PHE A 293 -3.67 -3.40 -27.24
N LEU A 294 -4.41 -2.48 -27.86
CA LEU A 294 -4.13 -1.04 -27.76
C LEU A 294 -4.45 -0.47 -26.39
N PHE A 295 -5.42 -1.02 -25.65
CA PHE A 295 -5.87 -0.54 -24.35
C PHE A 295 -5.78 -1.63 -23.26
N ASN A 296 -4.70 -2.42 -23.29
CA ASN A 296 -4.46 -3.43 -22.25
C ASN A 296 -4.06 -2.79 -20.91
N LYS A 297 -4.00 -3.60 -19.84
CA LYS A 297 -3.64 -3.17 -18.47
C LYS A 297 -2.32 -2.42 -18.30
N ASN A 298 -1.42 -2.45 -19.29
CA ASN A 298 -0.15 -1.73 -19.27
C ASN A 298 -0.22 -0.37 -19.99
N THR A 299 -1.38 -0.03 -20.56
CA THR A 299 -1.65 1.26 -21.18
C THR A 299 -1.81 2.30 -20.08
N THR A 300 -0.95 3.31 -20.10
CA THR A 300 -0.93 4.35 -19.06
C THR A 300 -1.07 5.72 -19.72
N GLU A 301 -1.75 6.66 -19.05
CA GLU A 301 -1.85 8.04 -19.55
C GLU A 301 -0.43 8.66 -19.58
N GLY A 302 -0.06 9.27 -20.69
CA GLY A 302 1.28 9.77 -20.97
C GLY A 302 1.26 11.14 -21.63
N ARG A 303 2.41 11.57 -22.14
CA ARG A 303 2.56 12.80 -22.92
C ARG A 303 3.24 12.46 -24.23
N LEU A 304 2.83 13.13 -25.31
CA LEU A 304 3.52 13.01 -26.60
C LEU A 304 4.93 13.57 -26.46
N GLY A 305 5.91 12.79 -26.90
CA GLY A 305 7.30 13.24 -27.01
C GLY A 305 7.44 14.29 -28.13
N GLU A 306 8.52 15.07 -28.08
CA GLU A 306 8.82 16.12 -29.08
C GLU A 306 9.01 15.58 -30.51
N PHE A 307 9.18 14.26 -30.67
CA PHE A 307 9.44 13.58 -31.95
C PHE A 307 8.41 12.49 -32.30
N GLU A 308 7.24 12.48 -31.67
CA GLU A 308 6.20 11.49 -31.99
C GLU A 308 5.42 11.93 -33.24
N GLU A 309 5.60 11.19 -34.33
CA GLU A 309 4.89 11.44 -35.59
C GLU A 309 3.55 10.69 -35.61
N LYS A 310 2.52 11.37 -36.13
CA LYS A 310 1.20 10.80 -36.32
C LYS A 310 1.26 9.74 -37.42
N ARG A 311 0.87 8.51 -37.10
CA ARG A 311 0.99 7.35 -38.01
C ARG A 311 -0.36 6.88 -38.54
N TYR A 312 -1.37 6.79 -37.66
CA TYR A 312 -2.68 6.25 -38.00
C TYR A 312 -3.83 7.14 -37.53
N GLU A 313 -4.94 7.10 -38.27
CA GLU A 313 -6.26 7.53 -37.80
C GLU A 313 -7.18 6.30 -37.75
N LEU A 314 -7.77 6.03 -36.58
CA LEU A 314 -8.73 4.94 -36.40
C LEU A 314 -10.13 5.52 -36.18
N THR A 315 -11.12 5.02 -36.91
CA THR A 315 -12.53 5.34 -36.69
C THR A 315 -13.24 4.08 -36.20
N LEU A 316 -13.56 4.06 -34.92
CA LEU A 316 -14.28 2.97 -34.25
C LEU A 316 -15.78 3.11 -34.49
N LYS A 317 -16.47 2.03 -34.86
CA LYS A 317 -17.92 1.98 -35.08
C LYS A 317 -18.52 0.73 -34.42
N GLY A 318 -19.71 0.89 -33.85
CA GLY A 318 -20.50 -0.23 -33.30
C GLY A 318 -21.59 0.26 -32.35
N ASN A 319 -22.69 -0.49 -32.24
CA ASN A 319 -23.85 -0.13 -31.38
C ASN A 319 -24.35 1.33 -31.55
N GLY A 320 -24.33 1.87 -32.77
CA GLY A 320 -24.74 3.24 -33.07
C GLY A 320 -23.79 4.33 -32.56
N LYS A 321 -22.61 3.98 -32.05
CA LYS A 321 -21.56 4.89 -31.59
C LYS A 321 -20.45 5.02 -32.63
N THR A 322 -19.77 6.17 -32.62
CA THR A 322 -18.56 6.40 -33.42
C THR A 322 -17.55 7.19 -32.59
N GLN A 323 -16.29 6.77 -32.63
CA GLN A 323 -15.19 7.45 -31.93
C GLN A 323 -13.93 7.46 -32.78
N ASN A 324 -13.25 8.60 -32.80
CA ASN A 324 -11.99 8.76 -33.52
C ASN A 324 -10.81 8.64 -32.55
N ILE A 325 -9.80 7.91 -32.98
CA ILE A 325 -8.54 7.73 -32.27
C ILE A 325 -7.41 8.13 -33.20
N THR A 326 -6.44 8.88 -32.67
CA THR A 326 -5.19 9.16 -33.37
C THR A 326 -4.09 8.29 -32.79
N ALA A 327 -3.36 7.57 -33.63
CA ALA A 327 -2.26 6.72 -33.21
C ALA A 327 -0.92 7.26 -33.74
N TYR A 328 0.06 7.28 -32.83
CA TYR A 328 1.47 7.59 -33.04
C TYR A 328 2.27 6.29 -32.94
N GLU A 329 3.60 6.36 -33.09
CA GLU A 329 4.45 5.16 -33.06
C GLU A 329 4.36 4.40 -31.73
N ASN A 330 4.32 5.14 -30.61
CA ASN A 330 4.25 4.55 -29.25
C ASN A 330 3.15 5.16 -28.37
N HIS A 331 2.23 5.92 -28.97
CA HIS A 331 1.17 6.59 -28.23
C HIS A 331 -0.16 6.55 -28.97
N ILE A 332 -1.24 6.65 -28.21
CA ILE A 332 -2.60 6.77 -28.74
C ILE A 332 -3.26 7.97 -28.09
N GLN A 333 -3.89 8.82 -28.89
CA GLN A 333 -4.68 9.95 -28.43
C GLN A 333 -6.17 9.71 -28.62
N VAL A 334 -6.93 9.82 -27.53
CA VAL A 334 -8.39 9.67 -27.48
C VAL A 334 -8.97 10.81 -26.64
N ASN A 335 -9.96 11.55 -27.17
CA ASN A 335 -10.65 12.63 -26.43
C ASN A 335 -9.70 13.62 -25.72
N SER A 336 -8.60 13.99 -26.36
CA SER A 336 -7.54 14.87 -25.84
C SER A 336 -6.62 14.27 -24.75
N LYS A 337 -6.81 13.01 -24.37
CA LYS A 337 -5.88 12.26 -23.53
C LYS A 337 -4.91 11.47 -24.39
N ILE A 338 -3.67 11.34 -23.93
CA ILE A 338 -2.60 10.57 -24.59
C ILE A 338 -2.30 9.37 -23.73
N TYR A 339 -2.18 8.20 -24.35
CA TYR A 339 -1.88 6.93 -23.71
C TYR A 339 -0.60 6.37 -24.29
N GLN A 340 0.32 5.93 -23.44
CA GLN A 340 1.52 5.22 -23.86
C GLN A 340 1.17 3.77 -24.13
N VAL A 341 1.42 3.33 -25.37
CA VAL A 341 1.18 1.98 -25.85
C VAL A 341 2.43 1.54 -26.58
N ARG A 342 3.12 0.52 -26.07
CA ARG A 342 4.36 0.06 -26.73
C ARG A 342 4.01 -0.53 -28.08
N SER A 343 4.72 -0.09 -29.12
CA SER A 343 4.65 -0.70 -30.46
C SER A 343 3.28 -0.59 -31.14
N VAL A 344 2.62 0.58 -31.06
CA VAL A 344 1.33 0.83 -31.73
C VAL A 344 1.40 0.51 -33.22
N ASP A 345 2.51 0.87 -33.87
CA ASP A 345 2.73 0.61 -35.30
C ASP A 345 2.73 -0.90 -35.62
N ILE A 346 3.39 -1.71 -34.80
CA ILE A 346 3.43 -3.17 -34.95
C ILE A 346 2.05 -3.78 -34.69
N ILE A 347 1.35 -3.29 -33.65
CA ILE A 347 0.03 -3.78 -33.30
C ILE A 347 -0.95 -3.48 -34.44
N ILE A 348 -1.06 -2.23 -34.90
CA ILE A 348 -2.03 -1.86 -35.94
C ILE A 348 -1.70 -2.55 -37.26
N SER A 349 -0.42 -2.60 -37.67
CA SER A 349 -0.02 -3.24 -38.92
C SER A 349 -0.32 -4.74 -38.96
N ALA A 350 -0.28 -5.44 -37.81
CA ALA A 350 -0.62 -6.87 -37.73
C ALA A 350 -2.09 -7.17 -38.06
N TYR A 351 -3.00 -6.21 -37.87
CA TYR A 351 -4.44 -6.37 -38.12
C TYR A 351 -4.90 -5.65 -39.39
N ALA A 352 -4.28 -4.52 -39.72
CA ALA A 352 -4.70 -3.63 -40.79
C ALA A 352 -4.07 -3.96 -42.15
N ASN A 353 -2.94 -4.69 -42.18
CA ASN A 353 -2.15 -4.98 -43.38
C ASN A 353 -2.03 -6.48 -43.69
N THR A 354 -2.84 -7.34 -43.07
CA THR A 354 -2.97 -8.74 -43.49
C THR A 354 -3.67 -8.81 -44.86
N PRO A 355 -3.13 -9.56 -45.84
CA PRO A 355 -3.66 -9.63 -47.21
C PRO A 355 -5.06 -10.26 -47.31
#